data_AF-A0A0G4NB73-F1
#
_entry.id   AF-A0A0G4NB73-F1
#
_cell.length_a   1.000
_cell.length_b   1.000
_cell.length_c   1.000
_cell.angle_alpha   90.00
_cell.angle_beta   90.00
_cell.angle_gamma   90.00
#
_symmetry.space_group_name_H-M   'P 1'
#
loop_
_entity.id
_entity.type
_entity.pdbx_description
1 polymer ?
#
loop_
_entity_poly.entity_id
_entity_poly.type
_entity_poly.pdbx_seq_one_letter_code
_entity_poly.pdbx_strand_id
1 'polypeptide(L)'
;PFEDSPYCVDGAGTITAVNECGKPLSFCQTILPGNEAMLSPTIVDKSATLAVPDPSYWCSTSAHFYVNPPGVQEEGCIWGDESKNIGNWATYVAGANQDAKGQTFVTLGYNPKWEETNMKNSMPSYAVKIECPDGGCNGTPCSIDPSKSGSGEVTSNNAGTGAGGSQFCVVTVPKGSKANI
;
A
#
# COMPACT_ATOMS: atom_id res chain seq x y z
N PRO A 1 3.84 20.16 -11.55
CA PRO A 1 4.03 19.39 -12.80
C PRO A 1 5.36 19.74 -13.46
N PHE A 2 6.10 18.74 -13.96
CA PHE A 2 7.30 18.99 -14.76
C PHE A 2 6.87 19.56 -16.12
N GLU A 3 7.49 20.65 -16.57
CA GLU A 3 7.10 21.32 -17.81
C GLU A 3 7.30 20.42 -19.05
N ASP A 4 8.30 19.53 -19.01
CA ASP A 4 8.70 18.68 -20.14
C ASP A 4 8.46 17.17 -19.93
N SER A 5 7.61 16.77 -18.96
CA SER A 5 7.33 15.35 -18.69
C SER A 5 5.83 15.05 -18.77
N PRO A 6 5.43 13.81 -19.12
CA PRO A 6 4.03 13.40 -19.06
C PRO A 6 3.52 13.45 -17.61
N TYR A 7 2.21 13.65 -17.45
CA TYR A 7 1.56 13.67 -16.14
C TYR A 7 1.53 12.30 -15.46
N CYS A 8 1.64 11.21 -16.23
CA CYS A 8 1.72 9.84 -15.74
C CYS A 8 2.96 9.18 -16.35
N VAL A 9 3.65 8.38 -15.55
CA VAL A 9 4.80 7.57 -15.97
C VAL A 9 4.62 6.15 -15.47
N ASP A 10 5.17 5.19 -16.21
CA ASP A 10 5.18 3.81 -15.77
C ASP A 10 6.11 3.64 -14.56
N GLY A 11 5.66 2.89 -13.56
CA GLY A 11 6.51 2.46 -12.45
C GLY A 11 7.43 1.29 -12.84
N ALA A 12 8.32 0.89 -11.95
CA ALA A 12 9.25 -0.23 -12.17
C ALA A 12 8.58 -1.60 -12.42
N GLY A 13 7.26 -1.70 -12.22
CA GLY A 13 6.47 -2.90 -12.47
C GLY A 13 6.80 -4.06 -11.54
N THR A 14 7.50 -3.82 -10.43
CA THR A 14 7.98 -4.86 -9.51
C THR A 14 6.86 -5.51 -8.70
N ILE A 15 5.79 -4.75 -8.41
CA ILE A 15 4.75 -5.12 -7.45
C ILE A 15 3.41 -5.30 -8.15
N THR A 16 2.74 -6.41 -7.83
CA THR A 16 1.38 -6.72 -8.29
C THR A 16 0.48 -6.87 -7.08
N ALA A 17 -0.59 -6.06 -6.99
CA ALA A 17 -1.67 -6.33 -6.05
C ALA A 17 -2.45 -7.56 -6.53
N VAL A 18 -2.68 -8.54 -5.67
CA VAL A 18 -3.42 -9.78 -5.97
C VAL A 18 -4.61 -9.90 -5.03
N ASN A 19 -5.81 -10.02 -5.61
CA ASN A 19 -7.05 -10.07 -4.85
C ASN A 19 -7.55 -11.51 -4.66
N GLU A 20 -7.55 -11.97 -3.41
CA GLU A 20 -8.10 -13.26 -2.99
C GLU A 20 -9.45 -13.14 -2.25
N CYS A 21 -10.00 -11.92 -2.11
CA CYS A 21 -11.19 -11.64 -1.29
C CYS A 21 -12.53 -11.86 -2.02
N GLY A 22 -12.51 -12.15 -3.33
CA GLY A 22 -13.72 -12.46 -4.13
C GLY A 22 -14.63 -11.26 -4.42
N LYS A 23 -14.26 -10.05 -4.01
CA LYS A 23 -14.91 -8.77 -4.40
C LYS A 23 -13.82 -7.77 -4.81
N PRO A 24 -14.08 -6.89 -5.79
CA PRO A 24 -13.12 -5.86 -6.18
C PRO A 24 -12.72 -4.99 -4.98
N LEU A 25 -11.46 -4.59 -4.90
CA LEU A 25 -10.96 -3.64 -3.90
C LEU A 25 -10.12 -2.56 -4.58
N SER A 26 -9.83 -1.46 -3.88
CA SER A 26 -9.05 -0.36 -4.44
C SER A 26 -7.78 -0.05 -3.64
N PHE A 27 -6.67 0.06 -4.38
CA PHE A 27 -5.44 0.72 -3.92
C PHE A 27 -5.46 2.15 -4.44
N CYS A 28 -5.68 3.10 -3.54
CA CYS A 28 -5.82 4.51 -3.88
C CYS A 28 -4.49 5.22 -3.72
N GLN A 29 -3.85 5.51 -4.84
CA GLN A 29 -2.56 6.20 -4.86
C GLN A 29 -2.73 7.70 -4.63
N THR A 30 -1.93 8.30 -3.76
CA THR A 30 -1.84 9.76 -3.66
C THR A 30 -1.00 10.32 -4.82
N ILE A 31 -1.47 11.41 -5.43
CA ILE A 31 -0.78 12.03 -6.57
C ILE A 31 0.32 12.98 -6.08
N LEU A 32 1.55 12.72 -6.53
CA LEU A 32 2.75 13.52 -6.28
C LEU A 32 3.52 13.69 -7.61
N PRO A 33 4.02 14.89 -7.98
CA PRO A 33 3.75 16.18 -7.36
C PRO A 33 2.26 16.52 -7.45
N GLY A 34 1.68 17.02 -6.36
CA GLY A 34 0.25 17.31 -6.32
C GLY A 34 -0.23 17.72 -4.94
N ASN A 35 -1.54 17.65 -4.76
CA ASN A 35 -2.25 17.96 -3.51
C ASN A 35 -2.58 16.69 -2.71
N GLU A 36 -1.93 15.55 -3.01
CA GLU A 36 -2.17 14.25 -2.37
C GLU A 36 -3.59 13.69 -2.53
N ALA A 37 -4.39 14.27 -3.44
CA ALA A 37 -5.67 13.70 -3.80
C ALA A 37 -5.47 12.32 -4.44
N MET A 38 -6.42 11.40 -4.17
CA MET A 38 -6.39 10.01 -4.63
C MET A 38 -7.01 9.85 -6.04
N LEU A 39 -6.58 10.67 -7.00
CA LEU A 39 -7.26 10.78 -8.30
C LEU A 39 -6.98 9.61 -9.27
N SER A 40 -6.10 8.67 -8.90
CA SER A 40 -5.75 7.51 -9.72
C SER A 40 -6.03 6.21 -8.95
N PRO A 41 -7.30 5.76 -8.91
CA PRO A 41 -7.67 4.49 -8.29
C PRO A 41 -7.04 3.31 -9.05
N THR A 42 -6.39 2.40 -8.34
CA THR A 42 -6.06 1.07 -8.87
C THR A 42 -7.10 0.08 -8.38
N ILE A 43 -8.07 -0.26 -9.25
CA ILE A 43 -9.09 -1.27 -8.96
C ILE A 43 -8.52 -2.66 -9.21
N VAL A 44 -8.65 -3.55 -8.23
CA VAL A 44 -8.07 -4.89 -8.25
C VAL A 44 -9.19 -5.93 -8.24
N ASP A 45 -9.64 -6.36 -9.43
CA ASP A 45 -10.59 -7.48 -9.55
C ASP A 45 -9.92 -8.81 -9.24
N LYS A 46 -8.79 -9.07 -9.91
CA LYS A 46 -7.96 -10.28 -9.71
C LYS A 46 -6.51 -9.90 -9.41
N SER A 47 -5.96 -9.02 -10.25
CA SER A 47 -4.60 -8.51 -10.05
C SER A 47 -4.40 -7.20 -10.79
N ALA A 48 -3.58 -6.30 -10.26
CA ALA A 48 -3.17 -5.07 -10.92
C ALA A 48 -1.74 -4.70 -10.55
N THR A 49 -0.97 -4.15 -11.49
CA THR A 49 0.37 -3.64 -11.20
C THR A 49 0.28 -2.33 -10.43
N LEU A 50 1.01 -2.23 -9.31
CA LEU A 50 1.08 -1.00 -8.52
C LEU A 50 2.23 -0.10 -9.01
N ALA A 51 2.05 1.20 -8.86
CA ALA A 51 3.11 2.16 -9.15
C ALA A 51 4.30 1.98 -8.19
N VAL A 52 5.49 1.90 -8.76
CA VAL A 52 6.76 1.84 -8.03
C VAL A 52 7.69 2.89 -8.64
N PRO A 53 7.72 4.12 -8.10
CA PRO A 53 8.62 5.15 -8.61
C PRO A 53 10.09 4.78 -8.35
N ASP A 54 10.93 5.10 -9.31
CA ASP A 54 12.39 5.06 -9.17
C ASP A 54 12.94 6.44 -8.75
N PRO A 55 14.25 6.58 -8.46
CA PRO A 55 14.80 7.84 -7.97
C PRO A 55 14.72 9.03 -8.94
N SER A 56 14.47 8.79 -10.23
CA SER A 56 14.24 9.85 -11.23
C SER A 56 12.85 10.50 -11.11
N TYR A 57 11.92 9.81 -10.45
CA TYR A 57 10.60 10.36 -10.16
C TYR A 57 10.68 11.46 -9.10
N TRP A 58 9.76 12.41 -9.18
CA TRP A 58 9.70 13.64 -8.39
C TRP A 58 10.22 13.55 -6.95
N CYS A 59 11.26 14.33 -6.65
CA CYS A 59 11.95 14.38 -5.35
C CYS A 59 12.45 13.02 -4.85
N SER A 60 12.68 12.05 -5.74
CA SER A 60 13.01 10.66 -5.41
C SER A 60 12.04 10.04 -4.40
N THR A 61 10.75 10.43 -4.50
CA THR A 61 9.69 10.01 -3.58
C THR A 61 9.27 8.55 -3.77
N SER A 62 8.53 8.03 -2.79
CA SER A 62 7.76 6.79 -2.91
C SER A 62 6.32 7.04 -3.36
N ALA A 63 5.68 5.99 -3.88
CA ALA A 63 4.23 5.94 -4.01
C ALA A 63 3.63 5.54 -2.66
N HIS A 64 2.51 6.16 -2.32
CA HIS A 64 1.72 5.86 -1.13
C HIS A 64 0.30 5.46 -1.57
N PHE A 65 -0.22 4.41 -0.95
CA PHE A 65 -1.54 3.85 -1.24
C PHE A 65 -2.35 3.71 0.04
N TYR A 66 -3.61 4.12 -0.01
CA TYR A 66 -4.63 3.66 0.92
C TYR A 66 -5.27 2.38 0.37
N VAL A 67 -5.32 1.32 1.18
CA VAL A 67 -5.83 0.01 0.77
C VAL A 67 -7.25 -0.15 1.32
N ASN A 68 -8.26 0.01 0.47
CA ASN A 68 -9.66 -0.08 0.86
C ASN A 68 -10.14 -1.54 1.02
N PRO A 69 -11.20 -1.77 1.82
CA PRO A 69 -11.73 -3.12 2.02
C PRO A 69 -12.38 -3.70 0.75
N PRO A 70 -12.54 -5.04 0.67
CA PRO A 70 -13.25 -5.70 -0.42
C PRO A 70 -14.68 -5.19 -0.60
N GLY A 71 -15.04 -4.93 -1.85
CA GLY A 71 -16.32 -4.35 -2.27
C GLY A 71 -16.30 -2.83 -2.44
N VAL A 72 -15.19 -2.15 -2.16
CA VAL A 72 -15.03 -0.70 -2.33
C VAL A 72 -14.16 -0.43 -3.56
N GLN A 73 -14.64 0.40 -4.49
CA GLN A 73 -13.95 0.72 -5.74
C GLN A 73 -13.52 2.19 -5.76
N GLU A 74 -13.92 2.93 -6.80
CA GLU A 74 -13.56 4.32 -7.05
C GLU A 74 -14.06 5.26 -5.94
N GLU A 75 -15.20 4.93 -5.31
CA GLU A 75 -15.74 5.68 -4.19
C GLU A 75 -14.82 5.67 -2.96
N GLY A 76 -13.94 4.67 -2.87
CA GLY A 76 -12.90 4.59 -1.84
C GLY A 76 -11.65 5.41 -2.14
N CYS A 77 -11.52 6.01 -3.32
CA CYS A 77 -10.38 6.85 -3.70
C CYS A 77 -10.71 8.33 -3.70
N ILE A 78 -11.56 8.74 -2.76
CA ILE A 78 -11.93 10.13 -2.53
C ILE A 78 -11.65 10.42 -1.06
N TRP A 79 -11.17 11.64 -0.76
CA TRP A 79 -11.02 12.08 0.62
C TRP A 79 -12.38 12.14 1.30
N GLY A 80 -12.46 11.58 2.50
CA GLY A 80 -13.69 11.46 3.27
C GLY A 80 -13.53 11.90 4.72
N ASP A 81 -14.44 11.43 5.56
CA ASP A 81 -14.47 11.67 6.99
C ASP A 81 -14.34 10.37 7.81
N GLU A 82 -14.14 10.52 9.12
CA GLU A 82 -13.93 9.41 10.06
C GLU A 82 -15.18 8.53 10.33
N SER A 83 -16.29 8.74 9.61
CA SER A 83 -17.48 7.88 9.72
C SER A 83 -17.36 6.57 8.92
N LYS A 84 -16.38 6.48 8.00
CA LYS A 84 -16.18 5.31 7.13
C LYS A 84 -14.70 4.95 6.99
N ASN A 85 -14.41 3.64 7.03
CA ASN A 85 -13.07 3.07 6.79
C ASN A 85 -12.69 3.05 5.30
N ILE A 86 -12.83 4.18 4.60
CA ILE A 86 -12.48 4.30 3.17
C ILE A 86 -11.68 5.57 2.88
N GLY A 87 -11.02 5.62 1.73
CA GLY A 87 -10.22 6.79 1.35
C GLY A 87 -9.03 6.98 2.26
N ASN A 88 -8.78 8.23 2.65
CA ASN A 88 -7.70 8.58 3.57
C ASN A 88 -7.90 7.98 4.99
N TRP A 89 -9.06 7.40 5.26
CA TRP A 89 -9.41 6.68 6.50
C TRP A 89 -9.44 5.15 6.33
N ALA A 90 -8.98 4.62 5.19
CA ALA A 90 -8.85 3.18 4.99
C ALA A 90 -8.00 2.54 6.08
N THR A 91 -8.26 1.26 6.40
CA THR A 91 -7.61 0.56 7.52
C THR A 91 -6.11 0.41 7.33
N TYR A 92 -5.66 0.12 6.10
CA TYR A 92 -4.26 -0.13 5.81
C TYR A 92 -3.70 0.88 4.83
N VAL A 93 -2.39 1.08 4.94
CA VAL A 93 -1.59 1.82 3.97
C VAL A 93 -0.48 0.93 3.44
N ALA A 94 -0.16 1.13 2.17
CA ALA A 94 1.00 0.53 1.53
C ALA A 94 1.87 1.61 0.88
N GLY A 95 3.14 1.32 0.70
CA GLY A 95 4.06 2.19 -0.01
C GLY A 95 5.05 1.41 -0.84
N ALA A 96 5.52 2.01 -1.92
CA ALA A 96 6.53 1.37 -2.76
C ALA A 96 7.47 2.38 -3.40
N ASN A 97 8.76 2.03 -3.49
CA ASN A 97 9.76 2.76 -4.27
C ASN A 97 10.93 1.86 -4.67
N GLN A 98 11.67 2.25 -5.69
CA GLN A 98 12.90 1.61 -6.10
C GLN A 98 14.11 2.47 -5.74
N ASP A 99 15.22 1.86 -5.30
CA ASP A 99 16.49 2.56 -5.14
C ASP A 99 17.30 2.63 -6.45
N ALA A 100 18.39 3.39 -6.45
CA ALA A 100 19.29 3.50 -7.60
C ALA A 100 19.99 2.18 -8.00
N LYS A 101 19.94 1.16 -7.14
CA LYS A 101 20.47 -0.18 -7.41
C LYS A 101 19.40 -1.10 -8.02
N GLY A 102 18.15 -0.65 -8.14
CA GLY A 102 17.03 -1.42 -8.67
C GLY A 102 16.32 -2.30 -7.64
N GLN A 103 16.65 -2.18 -6.35
CA GLN A 103 15.92 -2.88 -5.29
C GLN A 103 14.61 -2.16 -5.01
N THR A 104 13.51 -2.90 -4.92
CA THR A 104 12.21 -2.32 -4.57
C THR A 104 11.94 -2.51 -3.09
N PHE A 105 11.53 -1.45 -2.41
CA PHE A 105 11.10 -1.47 -1.03
C PHE A 105 9.58 -1.35 -1.03
N VAL A 106 8.92 -2.27 -0.33
CA VAL A 106 7.46 -2.29 -0.17
C VAL A 106 7.14 -2.23 1.30
N THR A 107 6.29 -1.29 1.68
CA THR A 107 5.81 -1.14 3.05
C THR A 107 4.34 -1.53 3.12
N LEU A 108 3.96 -2.18 4.23
CA LEU A 108 2.58 -2.48 4.59
C LEU A 108 2.40 -2.16 6.06
N GLY A 109 1.35 -1.43 6.41
CA GLY A 109 1.07 -1.06 7.80
C GLY A 109 -0.37 -0.67 8.03
N TYR A 110 -0.71 -0.50 9.31
CA TYR A 110 -1.95 0.17 9.68
C TYR A 110 -1.88 1.65 9.32
N ASN A 111 -3.01 2.20 8.88
CA ASN A 111 -3.14 3.63 8.65
C ASN A 111 -3.16 4.36 10.01
N PRO A 112 -2.21 5.27 10.29
CA PRO A 112 -2.23 6.04 11.52
C PRO A 112 -3.50 6.85 11.73
N LYS A 113 -4.11 7.34 10.63
CA LYS A 113 -5.39 8.06 10.71
C LYS A 113 -6.52 7.16 11.14
N TRP A 114 -6.57 5.93 10.66
CA TRP A 114 -7.55 4.96 11.12
C TRP A 114 -7.39 4.65 12.62
N GLU A 115 -6.15 4.51 13.10
CA GLU A 115 -5.83 4.23 14.51
C GLU A 115 -6.09 5.41 15.47
N GLU A 116 -6.25 6.63 14.95
CA GLU A 116 -6.70 7.80 15.72
C GLU A 116 -8.23 7.77 15.98
N THR A 117 -8.99 6.97 15.22
CA THR A 117 -10.47 6.95 15.29
C THR A 117 -11.03 5.82 16.17
N ASN A 118 -12.34 5.91 16.45
CA ASN A 118 -13.09 4.82 17.10
C ASN A 118 -13.23 3.57 16.22
N MET A 119 -12.97 3.67 14.90
CA MET A 119 -13.13 2.55 13.98
C MET A 119 -12.13 1.43 14.25
N LYS A 120 -11.01 1.73 14.91
CA LYS A 120 -10.02 0.73 15.36
C LYS A 120 -10.54 -0.30 16.35
N ASN A 121 -11.64 0.02 17.03
CA ASN A 121 -12.29 -0.87 17.99
C ASN A 121 -13.08 -1.99 17.27
N SER A 122 -13.28 -1.86 15.96
CA SER A 122 -13.84 -2.92 15.13
C SER A 122 -12.73 -3.69 14.42
N MET A 123 -12.83 -5.01 14.41
CA MET A 123 -11.85 -5.87 13.74
C MET A 123 -11.99 -5.70 12.22
N PRO A 124 -10.89 -5.46 11.49
CA PRO A 124 -10.96 -5.39 10.03
C PRO A 124 -11.43 -6.71 9.41
N SER A 125 -12.12 -6.61 8.28
CA SER A 125 -12.77 -7.75 7.60
C SER A 125 -11.89 -8.44 6.55
N TYR A 126 -10.65 -8.00 6.37
CA TYR A 126 -9.72 -8.49 5.36
C TYR A 126 -8.29 -8.46 5.90
N ALA A 127 -7.42 -9.25 5.28
CA ALA A 127 -6.01 -9.36 5.60
C ALA A 127 -5.18 -8.96 4.37
N VAL A 128 -3.95 -8.54 4.59
CA VAL A 128 -3.00 -8.18 3.52
C VAL A 128 -1.65 -8.79 3.85
N LYS A 129 -0.95 -9.32 2.84
CA LYS A 129 0.40 -9.89 3.01
C LYS A 129 1.27 -9.53 1.83
N ILE A 130 2.55 -9.30 2.07
CA ILE A 130 3.54 -9.21 1.00
C ILE A 130 4.22 -10.56 0.86
N GLU A 131 4.26 -11.08 -0.36
CA GLU A 131 4.93 -12.33 -0.69
C GLU A 131 5.76 -12.22 -1.97
N CYS A 132 6.79 -13.05 -2.08
CA CYS A 132 7.61 -13.15 -3.27
C CYS A 132 7.49 -14.57 -3.79
N PRO A 133 6.71 -14.79 -4.88
CA PRO A 133 6.40 -16.14 -5.38
C PRO A 133 7.66 -16.98 -5.66
N ASP A 134 8.70 -16.33 -6.19
CA ASP A 134 9.98 -16.96 -6.51
C ASP A 134 10.98 -16.94 -5.32
N GLY A 135 10.54 -16.46 -4.14
CA GLY A 135 11.37 -16.26 -2.97
C GLY A 135 12.36 -15.10 -3.09
N GLY A 136 13.38 -15.09 -2.22
CA GLY A 136 14.51 -14.15 -2.29
C GLY A 136 14.29 -12.77 -1.67
N CYS A 137 13.09 -12.47 -1.21
CA CYS A 137 12.81 -11.21 -0.52
C CYS A 137 13.33 -11.20 0.92
N ASN A 138 13.81 -10.02 1.34
CA ASN A 138 14.19 -9.76 2.73
C ASN A 138 13.02 -9.07 3.44
N GLY A 139 12.80 -9.36 4.72
CA GLY A 139 11.75 -8.76 5.54
C GLY A 139 10.42 -9.52 5.57
N THR A 140 10.33 -10.67 4.89
CA THR A 140 9.19 -11.60 5.01
C THR A 140 9.31 -12.50 6.26
N PRO A 141 8.21 -12.93 6.91
CA PRO A 141 6.82 -12.58 6.59
C PRO A 141 6.57 -11.08 6.81
N CYS A 142 5.58 -10.53 6.11
CA CYS A 142 5.12 -9.16 6.30
C CYS A 142 3.63 -9.18 6.00
N SER A 143 2.81 -9.31 7.04
CA SER A 143 1.36 -9.49 6.89
C SER A 143 0.58 -8.89 8.04
N ILE A 144 -0.63 -8.46 7.73
CA ILE A 144 -1.64 -8.02 8.68
C ILE A 144 -2.83 -8.97 8.54
N ASP A 145 -3.09 -9.77 9.58
CA ASP A 145 -4.20 -10.71 9.62
C ASP A 145 -4.92 -10.59 10.98
N PRO A 146 -6.00 -9.79 11.05
CA PRO A 146 -6.74 -9.56 12.29
C PRO A 146 -7.27 -10.83 12.94
N SER A 147 -7.46 -11.91 12.17
CA SER A 147 -7.92 -13.20 12.69
C SER A 147 -6.84 -13.97 13.47
N LYS A 148 -5.56 -13.59 13.31
CA LYS A 148 -4.41 -14.29 13.92
C LYS A 148 -3.70 -13.46 14.99
N SER A 149 -3.50 -12.16 14.77
CA SER A 149 -2.69 -11.29 15.64
C SER A 149 -3.51 -10.18 16.31
N GLY A 150 -4.84 -10.17 16.16
CA GLY A 150 -5.67 -9.07 16.65
C GLY A 150 -5.46 -7.77 15.85
N SER A 151 -6.25 -6.74 16.20
CA SER A 151 -6.18 -5.43 15.55
C SER A 151 -4.95 -4.64 16.02
N GLY A 152 -4.24 -3.99 15.10
CA GLY A 152 -3.06 -3.15 15.39
C GLY A 152 -1.71 -3.87 15.34
N GLU A 153 -1.68 -5.18 15.06
CA GLU A 153 -0.43 -5.95 14.99
C GLU A 153 -0.05 -6.35 13.57
N VAL A 154 1.25 -6.23 13.27
CA VAL A 154 1.87 -6.67 12.01
C VAL A 154 2.76 -7.87 12.29
N THR A 155 2.55 -8.98 11.57
CA THR A 155 3.44 -10.14 11.62
C THR A 155 4.63 -9.91 10.69
N SER A 156 5.81 -9.62 11.26
CA SER A 156 7.03 -9.49 10.46
C SER A 156 8.33 -9.75 11.21
N ASN A 157 9.34 -10.23 10.46
CA ASN A 157 10.75 -10.28 10.91
C ASN A 157 11.41 -8.90 10.88
N ASN A 158 10.81 -7.93 10.19
CA ASN A 158 11.31 -6.57 10.01
C ASN A 158 10.18 -5.56 10.26
N ALA A 159 9.53 -5.70 11.42
CA ALA A 159 8.50 -4.78 11.89
C ALA A 159 9.12 -3.48 12.42
N GLY A 160 8.41 -2.37 12.26
CA GLY A 160 8.74 -1.07 12.81
C GLY A 160 7.50 -0.34 13.31
N THR A 161 7.73 0.78 13.98
CA THR A 161 6.68 1.67 14.48
C THR A 161 6.82 3.04 13.83
N GLY A 162 5.77 3.48 13.16
CA GLY A 162 5.73 4.70 12.37
C GLY A 162 4.99 5.84 13.06
N ALA A 163 4.44 6.74 12.24
CA ALA A 163 3.61 7.85 12.72
C ALA A 163 2.44 7.33 13.56
N GLY A 164 2.08 8.06 14.62
CA GLY A 164 0.97 7.69 15.49
C GLY A 164 1.18 6.42 16.33
N GLY A 165 2.38 5.80 16.30
CA GLY A 165 2.61 4.50 16.94
C GLY A 165 2.18 3.32 16.09
N SER A 166 1.78 3.54 14.83
CA SER A 166 1.29 2.51 13.92
C SER A 166 2.37 1.51 13.54
N GLN A 167 2.05 0.23 13.65
CA GLN A 167 2.97 -0.82 13.20
C GLN A 167 2.97 -0.94 11.67
N PHE A 168 4.16 -1.20 11.13
CA PHE A 168 4.36 -1.50 9.72
C PHE A 168 5.48 -2.54 9.54
N CYS A 169 5.56 -3.13 8.36
CA CYS A 169 6.68 -3.96 7.94
C CYS A 169 7.21 -3.52 6.58
N VAL A 170 8.48 -3.83 6.32
CA VAL A 170 9.15 -3.50 5.07
C VAL A 170 9.74 -4.76 4.44
N VAL A 171 9.41 -4.98 3.17
CA VAL A 171 9.99 -6.03 2.34
C VAL A 171 10.89 -5.41 1.28
N THR A 172 12.12 -5.93 1.17
CA THR A 172 13.03 -5.59 0.07
C THR A 172 12.97 -6.69 -0.99
N VAL A 173 12.53 -6.32 -2.18
CA VAL A 173 12.49 -7.15 -3.38
C VAL A 173 13.78 -6.93 -4.18
N PRO A 174 14.58 -7.98 -4.43
CA PRO A 174 15.81 -7.86 -5.22
C PRO A 174 15.56 -7.35 -6.64
N LYS A 175 16.58 -6.72 -7.22
CA LYS A 175 16.52 -6.23 -8.60
C LYS A 175 16.16 -7.36 -9.57
N GLY A 176 15.13 -7.14 -10.38
CA GLY A 176 14.66 -8.10 -11.39
C GLY A 176 13.69 -9.15 -10.87
N SER A 177 13.47 -9.26 -9.56
CA SER A 177 12.44 -10.10 -8.96
C SER A 177 11.08 -9.40 -8.96
N LYS A 178 10.02 -10.14 -8.59
CA LYS A 178 8.65 -9.64 -8.43
C LYS A 178 8.12 -9.98 -7.04
N ALA A 179 7.17 -9.20 -6.57
CA ALA A 179 6.42 -9.49 -5.36
C ALA A 179 4.93 -9.21 -5.56
N ASN A 180 4.12 -9.89 -4.76
CA ASN A 180 2.69 -9.69 -4.66
C ASN A 180 2.35 -9.03 -3.32
N ILE A 181 1.28 -8.24 -3.32
CA ILE A 181 0.63 -7.70 -2.12
C ILE A 181 -0.87 -7.99 -2.12
#